data_AF-A0A2G6IDD9-F1
#
_entry.id   AF-A0A2G6IDD9-F1
#
_cell.length_a   1.000
_cell.length_b   1.000
_cell.length_c   1.000
_cell.angle_alpha   90.00
_cell.angle_beta   90.00
_cell.angle_gamma   90.00
#
_symmetry.space_group_name_H-M   'P 1'
#
loop_
_entity.id
_entity.type
_entity.pdbx_description
1 polymer ?
#
loop_
_entity_poly.entity_id
_entity_poly.type
_entity_poly.pdbx_seq_one_letter_code
_entity_poly.pdbx_strand_id
1 'polypeptide(L)'
;MGDQLKMLETLTRMKLDAELSRLRDLSEEVRRRRDEIAALGSEVRARSDALSAADPETDLALQTGQDARWQLWVARESSRLSRAAAEVSARREAQRRKAERAFGQVHALGKIREIGAEEKRLYEARRLQGQAGRGEAE
;
A
#
# COMPACT_ATOMS: atom_id res chain seq x y z
N MET A 1 32.90 -10.22 -4.29
CA MET A 1 32.00 -9.22 -3.67
C MET A 1 31.02 -8.58 -4.65
N GLY A 2 31.45 -8.12 -5.84
CA GLY A 2 30.55 -7.45 -6.80
C GLY A 2 29.30 -8.25 -7.21
N ASP A 3 29.45 -9.55 -7.49
CA ASP A 3 28.31 -10.38 -7.93
C ASP A 3 27.34 -10.72 -6.81
N GLN A 4 27.84 -10.91 -5.57
CA GLN A 4 27.00 -11.09 -4.38
C GLN A 4 26.16 -9.83 -4.10
N LEU A 5 26.75 -8.64 -4.24
CA LEU A 5 26.04 -7.37 -4.04
C LEU A 5 24.94 -7.17 -5.10
N LYS A 6 25.24 -7.49 -6.37
CA LYS A 6 24.23 -7.47 -7.45
C LYS A 6 23.08 -8.45 -7.20
N MET A 7 23.38 -9.66 -6.74
CA MET A 7 22.35 -10.65 -6.39
C MET A 7 21.46 -10.13 -5.26
N LEU A 8 22.06 -9.59 -4.19
CA LEU A 8 21.30 -8.99 -3.08
C LEU A 8 20.42 -7.82 -3.54
N GLU A 9 20.94 -6.94 -4.40
CA GLU A 9 20.16 -5.84 -4.99
C GLU A 9 18.96 -6.36 -5.78
N THR A 10 19.18 -7.39 -6.61
CA THR A 10 18.11 -8.04 -7.39
C THR A 10 17.03 -8.62 -6.48
N LEU A 11 17.42 -9.37 -5.45
CA LEU A 11 16.49 -9.97 -4.49
C LEU A 11 15.71 -8.90 -3.70
N THR A 12 16.39 -7.83 -3.27
CA THR A 12 15.71 -6.73 -2.56
C THR A 12 14.75 -5.96 -3.46
N ARG A 13 15.06 -5.83 -4.76
CA ARG A 13 14.16 -5.21 -5.73
C ARG A 13 12.92 -6.06 -5.98
N MET A 14 13.09 -7.37 -6.19
CA MET A 14 11.96 -8.31 -6.28
C MET A 14 11.08 -8.27 -5.03
N LYS A 15 11.69 -8.19 -3.85
CA LYS A 15 10.96 -8.03 -2.59
C LYS A 15 10.17 -6.72 -2.56
N LEU A 16 10.79 -5.60 -2.95
CA LEU A 16 10.11 -4.30 -3.03
C LEU A 16 8.91 -4.37 -3.98
N ASP A 17 9.07 -4.95 -5.17
CA ASP A 17 7.99 -5.11 -6.14
C ASP A 17 6.83 -5.93 -5.58
N ALA A 18 7.13 -7.02 -4.86
CA ALA A 18 6.13 -7.83 -4.18
C ALA A 18 5.40 -7.04 -3.07
N GLU A 19 6.13 -6.25 -2.27
CA GLU A 19 5.49 -5.43 -1.24
C GLU A 19 4.63 -4.30 -1.84
N LEU A 20 5.02 -3.72 -2.97
CA LEU A 20 4.24 -2.73 -3.71
C LEU A 20 2.98 -3.33 -4.35
N SER A 21 3.08 -4.54 -4.90
CA SER A 21 1.91 -5.26 -5.42
C SER A 21 0.87 -5.48 -4.32
N ARG A 22 1.28 -6.04 -3.18
CA ARG A 22 0.39 -6.23 -2.02
C ARG A 22 -0.22 -4.92 -1.52
N LEU A 23 0.54 -3.82 -1.58
CA LEU A 23 0.03 -2.50 -1.18
C LEU A 23 -1.06 -1.98 -2.14
N ARG A 24 -0.94 -2.27 -3.44
CA ARG A 24 -1.97 -1.96 -4.43
C ARG A 24 -3.24 -2.77 -4.15
N ASP A 25 -3.11 -4.08 -3.95
CA ASP A 25 -4.25 -4.96 -3.64
C ASP A 25 -5.01 -4.48 -2.40
N LEU A 26 -4.29 -4.15 -1.32
CA LEU A 26 -4.90 -3.60 -0.10
C LEU A 26 -5.53 -2.22 -0.33
N SER A 27 -4.97 -1.39 -1.21
CA SER A 27 -5.54 -0.07 -1.53
C SER A 27 -6.84 -0.21 -2.31
N GLU A 28 -6.92 -1.16 -3.24
CA GLU A 28 -8.16 -1.51 -3.94
C GLU A 28 -9.21 -2.08 -2.99
N GLU A 29 -8.80 -2.93 -2.05
CA GLU A 29 -9.70 -3.45 -1.03
C GLU A 29 -10.25 -2.32 -0.13
N VAL A 30 -9.42 -1.37 0.32
CA VAL A 30 -9.89 -0.18 1.07
C VAL A 30 -10.92 0.60 0.25
N ARG A 31 -10.66 0.82 -1.05
CA ARG A 31 -11.60 1.52 -1.93
C ARG A 31 -12.93 0.79 -2.00
N ARG A 32 -12.92 -0.53 -2.27
CA ARG A 32 -14.13 -1.35 -2.32
C ARG A 32 -14.97 -1.26 -1.05
N ARG A 33 -14.33 -1.33 0.13
CA ARG A 33 -15.05 -1.19 1.42
C ARG A 33 -15.68 0.19 1.61
N ARG A 34 -15.00 1.25 1.16
CA ARG A 34 -15.56 2.60 1.19
C ARG A 34 -16.75 2.75 0.25
N ASP A 35 -16.67 2.16 -0.93
CA ASP A 35 -17.76 2.16 -1.90
C ASP A 35 -18.99 1.40 -1.35
N GLU A 36 -18.78 0.25 -0.69
CA GLU A 36 -19.85 -0.51 0.00
C GLU A 36 -20.53 0.34 1.10
N ILE A 37 -19.75 1.05 1.93
CA ILE A 37 -20.29 1.95 2.97
C ILE A 37 -21.07 3.11 2.34
N ALA A 38 -20.54 3.71 1.27
CA ALA A 38 -21.19 4.82 0.59
C ALA A 38 -22.52 4.40 -0.06
N ALA A 39 -22.56 3.20 -0.65
CA ALA A 39 -23.77 2.61 -1.21
C ALA A 39 -24.84 2.41 -0.13
N LEU A 40 -24.51 1.75 0.99
CA LEU A 40 -25.44 1.58 2.11
C LEU A 40 -25.93 2.94 2.65
N GLY A 41 -25.04 3.91 2.78
CA GLY A 41 -25.40 5.27 3.20
C GLY A 41 -26.33 5.98 2.21
N SER A 42 -26.22 5.68 0.90
CA SER A 42 -27.14 6.21 -0.11
C SER A 42 -28.53 5.59 -0.03
N GLU A 43 -28.63 4.28 0.23
CA GLU A 43 -29.91 3.60 0.45
C GLU A 43 -30.64 4.13 1.69
N VAL A 44 -29.88 4.36 2.78
CA VAL A 44 -30.42 4.98 4.01
C VAL A 44 -31.00 6.36 3.74
N ARG A 45 -30.27 7.21 3.02
CA ARG A 45 -30.77 8.54 2.64
C ARG A 45 -31.99 8.45 1.74
N ALA A 46 -31.96 7.62 0.71
CA ALA A 46 -33.08 7.44 -0.21
C ALA A 46 -34.36 7.00 0.52
N ARG A 47 -34.25 6.07 1.48
CA ARG A 47 -35.40 5.68 2.31
C ARG A 47 -35.87 6.82 3.22
N SER A 48 -34.96 7.56 3.83
CA SER A 48 -35.30 8.72 4.66
C SER A 48 -36.05 9.80 3.87
N ASP A 49 -35.60 10.06 2.64
CA ASP A 49 -36.24 11.02 1.73
C ASP A 49 -37.65 10.54 1.33
N ALA A 50 -37.79 9.24 1.01
CA ALA A 50 -39.07 8.63 0.70
C ALA A 50 -40.05 8.72 1.89
N LEU A 51 -39.58 8.47 3.11
CA LEU A 51 -40.37 8.59 4.34
C LEU A 51 -40.81 10.03 4.61
N SER A 52 -39.97 11.01 4.27
CA SER A 52 -40.29 12.43 4.48
C SER A 52 -41.36 12.94 3.50
N ALA A 53 -41.50 12.29 2.34
CA ALA A 53 -42.47 12.64 1.30
C ALA A 53 -43.77 11.80 1.35
N ALA A 54 -43.77 10.67 2.06
CA ALA A 54 -44.89 9.74 2.12
C ALA A 54 -45.87 10.07 3.26
N ASP A 55 -47.14 9.74 3.06
CA ASP A 55 -48.13 9.69 4.15
C ASP A 55 -47.88 8.43 5.01
N PRO A 56 -47.57 8.57 6.32
CA PRO A 56 -47.32 7.43 7.21
C PRO A 56 -48.47 6.42 7.28
N GLU A 57 -49.71 6.85 7.03
CA GLU A 57 -50.89 5.95 7.04
C GLU A 57 -50.97 5.06 5.79
N THR A 58 -50.15 5.33 4.78
CA THR A 58 -50.12 4.57 3.51
C THR A 58 -48.87 3.72 3.35
N ASP A 59 -47.81 3.96 4.14
CA ASP A 59 -46.58 3.18 4.09
C ASP A 59 -46.73 1.87 4.88
N LEU A 60 -47.00 0.79 4.14
CA LEU A 60 -47.14 -0.56 4.69
C LEU A 60 -45.88 -1.03 5.44
N ALA A 61 -44.68 -0.61 5.03
CA ALA A 61 -43.44 -1.02 5.69
C ALA A 61 -43.27 -0.35 7.07
N LEU A 62 -43.77 0.88 7.23
CA LEU A 62 -43.89 1.52 8.55
C LEU A 62 -44.93 0.80 9.42
N GLN A 63 -46.12 0.56 8.89
CA GLN A 63 -47.22 -0.08 9.65
C GLN A 63 -46.87 -1.49 10.14
N THR A 64 -46.11 -2.23 9.34
CA THR A 64 -45.73 -3.61 9.65
C THR A 64 -44.40 -3.70 10.41
N GLY A 65 -43.77 -2.57 10.76
CA GLY A 65 -42.49 -2.52 11.48
C GLY A 65 -41.30 -3.05 10.69
N GLN A 66 -41.42 -3.24 9.37
CA GLN A 66 -40.33 -3.68 8.51
C GLN A 66 -39.22 -2.63 8.44
N ASP A 67 -39.59 -1.35 8.50
CA ASP A 67 -38.61 -0.25 8.55
C ASP A 67 -37.69 -0.38 9.77
N ALA A 68 -38.24 -0.65 10.96
CA ALA A 68 -37.45 -0.85 12.17
C ALA A 68 -36.50 -2.06 12.06
N ARG A 69 -36.96 -3.16 11.44
CA ARG A 69 -36.11 -4.34 11.19
C ARG A 69 -34.99 -4.03 10.21
N TRP A 70 -35.30 -3.26 9.16
CA TRP A 70 -34.32 -2.82 8.18
C TRP A 70 -33.29 -1.87 8.81
N GLN A 71 -33.70 -0.89 9.62
CA GLN A 71 -32.80 0.01 10.35
C GLN A 71 -31.84 -0.75 11.28
N LEU A 72 -32.34 -1.76 12.01
CA LEU A 72 -31.49 -2.62 12.83
C LEU A 72 -30.49 -3.41 12.00
N TRP A 73 -30.90 -3.92 10.84
CA TRP A 73 -30.00 -4.59 9.90
C TRP A 73 -28.95 -3.61 9.37
N VAL A 74 -29.34 -2.41 8.93
CA VAL A 74 -28.44 -1.34 8.47
C VAL A 74 -27.40 -1.01 9.55
N ALA A 75 -27.81 -0.84 10.80
CA ALA A 75 -26.89 -0.52 11.90
C ALA A 75 -25.83 -1.63 12.11
N ARG A 76 -26.24 -2.90 12.05
CA ARG A 76 -25.32 -4.05 12.14
C ARG A 76 -24.39 -4.10 10.94
N GLU A 77 -24.93 -3.88 9.75
CA GLU A 77 -24.19 -3.98 8.50
C GLU A 77 -23.17 -2.84 8.36
N SER A 78 -23.56 -1.62 8.68
CA SER A 78 -22.66 -0.46 8.78
C SER A 78 -21.52 -0.71 9.78
N SER A 79 -21.83 -1.29 10.94
CA SER A 79 -20.82 -1.67 11.94
C SER A 79 -19.88 -2.77 11.46
N ARG A 80 -20.39 -3.72 10.66
CA ARG A 80 -19.61 -4.80 10.05
C ARG A 80 -18.66 -4.25 8.99
N LEU A 81 -19.19 -3.45 8.06
CA LEU A 81 -18.43 -2.82 6.98
C LEU A 81 -17.37 -1.85 7.53
N SER A 82 -17.70 -1.06 8.55
CA SER A 82 -16.75 -0.14 9.19
C SER A 82 -15.59 -0.88 9.85
N ARG A 83 -15.88 -1.99 10.56
CA ARG A 83 -14.83 -2.86 11.12
C ARG A 83 -13.95 -3.46 10.04
N ALA A 84 -14.53 -4.02 8.99
CA ALA A 84 -13.79 -4.57 7.86
C ALA A 84 -12.89 -3.49 7.20
N ALA A 85 -13.42 -2.28 6.98
CA ALA A 85 -12.66 -1.16 6.41
C ALA A 85 -11.48 -0.75 7.31
N ALA A 86 -11.67 -0.72 8.63
CA ALA A 86 -10.63 -0.42 9.60
C ALA A 86 -9.52 -1.50 9.58
N GLU A 87 -9.90 -2.78 9.54
CA GLU A 87 -8.96 -3.90 9.46
C GLU A 87 -8.12 -3.88 8.18
N VAL A 88 -8.74 -3.62 7.02
CA VAL A 88 -8.01 -3.50 5.75
C VAL A 88 -7.08 -2.29 5.78
N SER A 89 -7.54 -1.17 6.36
CA SER A 89 -6.71 0.04 6.50
C SER A 89 -5.49 -0.20 7.40
N ALA A 90 -5.66 -0.93 8.51
CA ALA A 90 -4.56 -1.32 9.38
C ALA A 90 -3.55 -2.23 8.66
N ARG A 91 -4.05 -3.21 7.89
CA ARG A 91 -3.22 -4.08 7.04
C ARG A 91 -2.45 -3.27 5.99
N ARG A 92 -3.10 -2.31 5.33
CA ARG A 92 -2.48 -1.40 4.34
C ARG A 92 -1.35 -0.58 4.97
N GLU A 93 -1.56 -0.03 6.16
CA GLU A 93 -0.53 0.75 6.85
C GLU A 93 0.66 -0.13 7.28
N ALA A 94 0.40 -1.33 7.80
CA ALA A 94 1.46 -2.29 8.10
C ALA A 94 2.26 -2.66 6.84
N GLN A 95 1.57 -2.83 5.70
CA GLN A 95 2.17 -3.12 4.41
C GLN A 95 2.99 -1.95 3.87
N ARG A 96 2.52 -0.71 4.02
CA ARG A 96 3.26 0.51 3.66
C ARG A 96 4.62 0.57 4.36
N ARG A 97 4.65 0.29 5.67
CA ARG A 97 5.89 0.24 6.45
C ARG A 97 6.85 -0.85 5.97
N LYS A 98 6.34 -1.99 5.49
CA LYS A 98 7.20 -3.04 4.87
C LYS A 98 7.79 -2.56 3.56
N ALA A 99 6.99 -1.93 2.70
CA ALA A 99 7.44 -1.36 1.44
C ALA A 99 8.48 -0.26 1.65
N GLU A 100 8.29 0.64 2.62
CA GLU A 100 9.28 1.68 3.00
C GLU A 100 10.62 1.08 3.41
N ARG A 101 10.60 0.01 4.22
CA ARG A 101 11.84 -0.69 4.61
C ARG A 101 12.53 -1.34 3.40
N ALA A 102 11.77 -2.02 2.53
CA ALA A 102 12.32 -2.64 1.33
C ALA A 102 12.92 -1.60 0.39
N PHE A 103 12.25 -0.44 0.22
CA PHE A 103 12.75 0.69 -0.54
C PHE A 103 14.07 1.22 0.04
N GLY A 104 14.14 1.42 1.36
CA GLY A 104 15.36 1.82 2.04
C GLY A 104 16.53 0.85 1.84
N GLN A 105 16.24 -0.46 1.84
CA GLN A 105 17.23 -1.51 1.57
C GLN A 105 17.80 -1.43 0.14
N VAL A 106 16.92 -1.30 -0.86
CA VAL A 106 17.34 -1.14 -2.26
C VAL A 106 18.22 0.11 -2.43
N HIS A 107 17.83 1.23 -1.84
CA HIS A 107 18.59 2.47 -1.91
C HIS A 107 19.95 2.37 -1.21
N ALA A 108 20.03 1.72 -0.04
CA ALA A 108 21.29 1.50 0.66
C ALA A 108 22.27 0.63 -0.15
N LEU A 109 21.77 -0.45 -0.77
CA LEU A 109 22.60 -1.31 -1.63
C LEU A 109 23.10 -0.58 -2.87
N GLY A 110 22.26 0.28 -3.46
CA GLY A 110 22.68 1.16 -4.57
C GLY A 110 23.86 2.04 -4.19
N LYS A 111 23.79 2.71 -3.03
CA LYS A 111 24.89 3.56 -2.52
C LYS A 111 26.17 2.79 -2.24
N ILE A 112 26.08 1.61 -1.63
CA ILE A 112 27.27 0.75 -1.37
C ILE A 112 27.95 0.38 -2.69
N ARG A 113 27.16 0.07 -3.72
CA ARG A 113 27.68 -0.27 -5.04
C ARG A 113 28.38 0.91 -5.71
N GLU A 114 27.82 2.11 -5.58
CA GLU A 114 28.42 3.35 -6.09
C GLU A 114 29.77 3.64 -5.44
N ILE A 115 29.83 3.57 -4.11
CA ILE A 115 31.08 3.76 -3.35
C ILE A 115 32.13 2.73 -3.78
N GLY A 116 31.78 1.44 -3.85
CA GLY A 116 32.71 0.40 -4.27
C GLY A 116 33.19 0.54 -5.72
N ALA A 117 32.36 1.10 -6.60
CA ALA A 117 32.75 1.40 -7.98
C ALA A 117 33.72 2.59 -8.05
N GLU A 118 33.52 3.61 -7.23
CA GLU A 118 34.40 4.77 -7.12
C GLU A 118 35.77 4.39 -6.55
N GLU A 119 35.80 3.60 -5.47
CA GLU A 119 37.05 3.06 -4.90
C GLU A 119 37.85 2.26 -5.92
N LYS A 120 37.18 1.41 -6.71
CA LYS A 120 37.82 0.63 -7.77
C LYS A 120 38.43 1.53 -8.85
N ARG A 121 37.73 2.58 -9.27
CA ARG A 121 38.25 3.57 -10.24
C ARG A 121 39.47 4.30 -9.70
N LEU A 122 39.43 4.74 -8.44
CA LEU A 122 40.56 5.42 -7.78
C LEU A 122 41.78 4.49 -7.66
N TYR A 123 41.55 3.22 -7.32
CA TYR A 123 42.62 2.22 -7.27
C TYR A 123 43.25 1.97 -8.65
N GLU A 124 42.44 1.79 -9.69
CA GLU A 124 42.92 1.61 -11.07
C GLU A 124 43.71 2.82 -11.57
N ALA A 125 43.24 4.04 -11.27
CA ALA A 125 43.96 5.27 -11.60
C ALA A 125 45.33 5.37 -10.91
N ARG A 126 45.40 5.04 -9.61
CA ARG A 126 46.68 5.00 -8.86
C ARG A 126 47.63 3.93 -9.40
N ARG A 127 47.11 2.77 -9.77
CA ARG A 127 47.91 1.68 -10.35
C ARG A 127 48.55 2.11 -11.67
N LEU A 128 47.80 2.78 -12.54
CA LEU A 128 48.30 3.29 -13.82
C LEU A 128 49.37 4.38 -13.64
N GLN A 129 49.17 5.32 -12.71
CA GLN A 129 50.18 6.33 -12.39
C GLN A 129 51.48 5.73 -11.81
N GLY A 130 51.38 4.71 -10.96
CA GLY A 130 52.54 4.01 -10.41
C GLY A 130 53.32 3.17 -11.44
N GLN A 131 52.66 2.72 -12.52
CA GLN A 131 53.33 2.04 -13.64
C GLN A 131 54.02 3.03 -14.58
N ALA A 132 53.42 4.20 -14.84
CA ALA A 132 54.05 5.25 -15.64
C ALA A 132 55.33 5.80 -14.99
N GLY A 133 55.33 6.04 -13.68
CA GLY A 133 56.51 6.54 -12.96
C GLY A 133 57.67 5.55 -12.81
N ARG A 134 57.49 4.26 -13.10
CA ARG A 134 58.58 3.27 -13.15
C ARG A 134 59.20 3.12 -14.55
N GLY A 135 58.51 3.51 -15.61
CA GLY A 135 59.01 3.43 -16.99
C GLY A 135 59.90 4.61 -17.40
N GLU A 136 59.92 5.71 -16.64
CA GLU A 136 60.78 6.88 -16.89
C GLU A 136 62.12 6.82 -16.14
N ALA A 137 62.36 5.77 -15.35
CA ALA A 137 63.58 5.60 -14.55
C ALA A 137 64.58 4.56 -15.12
N GLU A 138 64.30 4.02 -16.32
CA GLU A 138 65.21 3.17 -17.11
C GLU A 138 65.71 3.92 -18.34
#